data_AF-A0A8T0E4P7-F1
#
_entry.id   AF-A0A8T0E4P7-F1
#
_cell.length_a   1.000
_cell.length_b   1.000
_cell.length_c   1.000
_cell.angle_alpha   90.00
_cell.angle_beta   90.00
_cell.angle_gamma   90.00
#
_symmetry.space_group_name_H-M   'P 1'
#
loop_
_entity.id
_entity.type
_entity.pdbx_description
1 polymer ?
#
loop_
_entity_poly.entity_id
_entity_poly.type
_entity_poly.pdbx_seq_one_letter_code
_entity_poly.pdbx_strand_id
1 'polypeptide(L)'
;MEISSKHQKSSKKRKRKKKPTIENGLEAVVKPECFDGLTNWTKLQQVRSFLSHTKKFLLGILITFVHFSTILCDIISQTLAQVRNCLSIISQKVLEKNTKERVSEDSKSAGQSRFSKSYKKKRINKNSQNKNSSKKMKTVEEFEFDFNKRRDSNSTDTDVIDNEETERIDYTGLTKTVALDCEMVGVGPKGKDSILARVSIVNAFGNCIYDEYVKPKERITDYRTEVSGVRPADLQKGKDLYEVQKDVLSIIDGRRVVGHDLKHDFDVLFIGHPRSLIRDTSKYKPFRELSNGRTPSLKKLASVILNLDFQSGEHNSVQDAQVAMMLYLKHKKAWERSIKRNRRK
;
A
#
# COMPACT_ATOMS: atom_id res chain seq x y z
N MET A 1 57.12 -45.68 -13.02
CA MET A 1 58.57 -45.35 -12.87
C MET A 1 58.88 -44.20 -13.80
N GLU A 2 59.91 -43.42 -13.48
CA GLU A 2 60.47 -42.35 -14.33
C GLU A 2 61.20 -42.98 -15.55
N ILE A 3 61.77 -42.28 -16.54
CA ILE A 3 62.81 -41.22 -16.51
C ILE A 3 62.77 -40.36 -17.80
N SER A 4 63.28 -39.12 -17.70
CA SER A 4 63.41 -38.11 -18.78
C SER A 4 64.75 -38.18 -19.54
N SER A 5 64.78 -37.83 -20.84
CA SER A 5 66.00 -37.31 -21.48
C SER A 5 65.81 -36.51 -22.81
N LYS A 6 66.03 -35.19 -22.72
CA LYS A 6 66.91 -34.32 -23.54
C LYS A 6 67.05 -34.48 -25.09
N HIS A 7 66.66 -33.41 -25.79
CA HIS A 7 67.43 -32.64 -26.82
C HIS A 7 68.11 -33.33 -28.03
N GLN A 8 67.85 -32.80 -29.25
CA GLN A 8 68.75 -31.83 -29.91
C GLN A 8 68.16 -31.18 -31.20
N LYS A 9 68.84 -30.17 -31.76
CA LYS A 9 68.49 -29.45 -33.02
C LYS A 9 69.49 -29.78 -34.14
N SER A 10 69.05 -29.84 -35.40
CA SER A 10 69.86 -29.32 -36.54
C SER A 10 69.00 -29.09 -37.80
N SER A 11 69.56 -28.43 -38.82
CA SER A 11 68.87 -28.07 -40.08
C SER A 11 69.76 -28.31 -41.31
N LYS A 12 69.17 -28.56 -42.49
CA LYS A 12 69.89 -28.65 -43.79
C LYS A 12 69.02 -28.23 -44.98
N LYS A 13 69.62 -28.05 -46.17
CA LYS A 13 69.14 -27.17 -47.27
C LYS A 13 69.01 -27.86 -48.65
N ARG A 14 68.01 -27.40 -49.43
CA ARG A 14 67.97 -27.20 -50.92
C ARG A 14 68.19 -28.40 -51.87
N LYS A 15 67.32 -28.48 -52.91
CA LYS A 15 67.69 -28.53 -54.36
C LYS A 15 66.48 -28.19 -55.27
N ARG A 16 66.70 -28.13 -56.60
CA ARG A 16 66.45 -26.92 -57.45
C ARG A 16 66.24 -27.27 -58.95
N LYS A 17 65.74 -26.31 -59.77
CA LYS A 17 65.57 -26.25 -61.27
C LYS A 17 64.13 -26.59 -61.74
N LYS A 18 63.60 -26.08 -62.88
CA LYS A 18 64.16 -25.33 -64.05
C LYS A 18 63.13 -24.32 -64.66
N LYS A 19 63.54 -23.47 -65.62
CA LYS A 19 62.79 -22.43 -66.42
C LYS A 19 63.16 -22.59 -67.94
N PRO A 20 62.74 -21.82 -68.98
CA PRO A 20 62.37 -20.37 -69.12
C PRO A 20 60.85 -20.17 -69.32
N THR A 21 60.18 -19.26 -70.06
CA THR A 21 60.41 -18.24 -71.15
C THR A 21 59.22 -17.22 -71.02
N ILE A 22 59.15 -15.90 -71.35
CA ILE A 22 59.65 -14.89 -72.31
C ILE A 22 58.89 -14.80 -73.66
N GLU A 23 58.03 -13.77 -73.80
CA GLU A 23 58.13 -12.72 -74.85
C GLU A 23 57.28 -11.48 -74.50
N ASN A 24 57.33 -10.40 -75.31
CA ASN A 24 56.92 -9.03 -74.95
C ASN A 24 55.90 -8.41 -75.92
N GLY A 25 55.21 -7.33 -75.51
CA GLY A 25 54.53 -6.40 -76.42
C GLY A 25 53.53 -5.45 -75.75
N LEU A 26 53.76 -4.14 -75.83
CA LEU A 26 52.72 -3.12 -75.69
C LEU A 26 52.47 -2.49 -77.06
N GLU A 27 51.21 -2.26 -77.41
CA GLU A 27 50.82 -0.98 -78.00
C GLU A 27 49.34 -0.68 -77.70
N ALA A 28 48.91 0.57 -77.93
CA ALA A 28 47.60 1.07 -77.53
C ALA A 28 46.73 1.42 -78.75
N VAL A 29 45.40 1.50 -78.56
CA VAL A 29 44.52 2.52 -79.13
C VAL A 29 43.13 2.42 -78.49
N VAL A 30 42.45 3.55 -78.30
CA VAL A 30 41.15 3.65 -77.64
C VAL A 30 40.00 3.27 -78.59
N LYS A 31 39.00 2.55 -78.05
CA LYS A 31 37.62 2.56 -78.58
C LYS A 31 36.67 3.11 -77.51
N PRO A 32 35.67 3.94 -77.86
CA PRO A 32 34.69 4.45 -76.92
C PRO A 32 33.57 3.43 -76.70
N GLU A 33 33.58 2.72 -75.57
CA GLU A 33 32.44 1.89 -75.15
C GLU A 33 31.41 2.73 -74.37
N CYS A 34 30.14 2.33 -74.43
CA CYS A 34 29.02 3.18 -74.05
C CYS A 34 28.90 3.40 -72.54
N PHE A 35 28.45 4.59 -72.15
CA PHE A 35 28.22 4.94 -70.75
C PHE A 35 26.86 4.40 -70.28
N ASP A 36 26.88 3.30 -69.51
CA ASP A 36 25.69 2.52 -69.11
C ASP A 36 24.71 3.25 -68.16
N GLY A 37 23.91 4.16 -68.73
CA GLY A 37 22.89 4.94 -68.01
C GLY A 37 21.85 4.10 -67.26
N LEU A 38 21.56 2.87 -67.72
CA LEU A 38 20.62 1.94 -67.09
C LEU A 38 21.01 1.56 -65.65
N THR A 39 22.32 1.41 -65.37
CA THR A 39 22.81 0.94 -64.07
C THR A 39 22.68 2.01 -62.98
N ASN A 40 22.70 3.28 -63.35
CA ASN A 40 22.48 4.40 -62.43
C ASN A 40 20.99 4.70 -62.24
N TRP A 41 20.16 4.61 -63.30
CA TRP A 41 18.71 4.81 -63.19
C TRP A 41 18.04 3.79 -62.27
N THR A 42 18.41 2.50 -62.37
CA THR A 42 17.88 1.44 -61.51
C THR A 42 18.29 1.63 -60.04
N LYS A 43 19.55 2.00 -59.76
CA LYS A 43 20.00 2.38 -58.41
C LYS A 43 19.27 3.61 -57.87
N LEU A 44 19.06 4.64 -58.70
CA LEU A 44 18.30 5.83 -58.31
C LEU A 44 16.82 5.52 -58.03
N GLN A 45 16.20 4.60 -58.77
CA GLN A 45 14.86 4.10 -58.48
C GLN A 45 14.80 3.31 -57.16
N GLN A 46 15.78 2.44 -56.88
CA GLN A 46 15.89 1.74 -55.59
C GLN A 46 16.06 2.73 -54.43
N VAL A 47 16.95 3.71 -54.55
CA VAL A 47 17.16 4.75 -53.51
C VAL A 47 15.91 5.61 -53.32
N ARG A 48 15.22 6.01 -54.40
CA ARG A 48 13.93 6.72 -54.31
C ARG A 48 12.83 5.87 -53.66
N SER A 49 12.76 4.58 -53.97
CA SER A 49 11.82 3.65 -53.36
C SER A 49 12.10 3.46 -51.86
N PHE A 50 13.36 3.28 -51.48
CA PHE A 50 13.80 3.17 -50.08
C PHE A 50 13.49 4.46 -49.30
N LEU A 51 13.81 5.64 -49.87
CA LEU A 51 13.46 6.94 -49.29
C LEU A 51 11.92 7.17 -49.20
N SER A 52 11.13 6.58 -50.10
CA SER A 52 9.67 6.61 -50.00
C SER A 52 9.18 5.74 -48.84
N HIS A 53 9.71 4.52 -48.70
CA HIS A 53 9.36 3.61 -47.61
C HIS A 53 9.78 4.13 -46.24
N THR A 54 11.00 4.65 -46.09
CA THR A 54 11.45 5.24 -44.80
C THR A 54 10.65 6.49 -44.44
N LYS A 55 10.30 7.36 -45.40
CA LYS A 55 9.38 8.48 -45.17
C LYS A 55 7.99 8.03 -44.74
N LYS A 56 7.41 7.00 -45.39
CA LYS A 56 6.11 6.43 -44.99
C LYS A 56 6.16 5.81 -43.59
N PHE A 57 7.24 5.10 -43.26
CA PHE A 57 7.43 4.47 -41.95
C PHE A 57 7.58 5.51 -40.83
N LEU A 58 8.43 6.53 -41.03
CA LEU A 58 8.59 7.64 -40.08
C LEU A 58 7.31 8.47 -39.93
N LEU A 59 6.57 8.70 -41.02
CA LEU A 59 5.26 9.36 -40.97
C LEU A 59 4.24 8.52 -40.19
N GLY A 60 4.25 7.19 -40.36
CA GLY A 60 3.44 6.27 -39.57
C GLY A 60 3.73 6.36 -38.06
N ILE A 61 5.02 6.36 -37.68
CA ILE A 61 5.45 6.57 -36.28
C ILE A 61 4.99 7.94 -35.76
N LEU A 62 5.14 9.01 -36.55
CA LEU A 62 4.70 10.34 -36.15
C LEU A 62 3.18 10.41 -35.95
N ILE A 63 2.40 9.78 -36.84
CA ILE A 63 0.95 9.68 -36.72
C ILE A 63 0.57 8.92 -35.44
N THR A 64 1.17 7.76 -35.16
CA THR A 64 0.85 7.02 -33.92
C THR A 64 1.26 7.77 -32.66
N PHE A 65 2.36 8.54 -32.69
CA PHE A 65 2.76 9.40 -31.58
C PHE A 65 1.79 10.55 -31.35
N VAL A 66 1.32 11.22 -32.40
CA VAL A 66 0.27 12.26 -32.30
C VAL A 66 -1.05 11.66 -31.79
N HIS A 67 -1.44 10.49 -32.28
CA HIS A 67 -2.68 9.82 -31.86
C HIS A 67 -2.62 9.33 -30.40
N PHE A 68 -1.45 8.90 -29.94
CA PHE A 68 -1.21 8.57 -28.52
C PHE A 68 -1.20 9.84 -27.66
N SER A 69 -0.59 10.93 -28.14
CA SER A 69 -0.57 12.20 -27.42
C SER A 69 -1.95 12.85 -27.29
N THR A 70 -2.85 12.70 -28.28
CA THR A 70 -4.23 13.18 -28.17
C THR A 70 -5.03 12.33 -27.18
N ILE A 71 -4.96 10.99 -27.29
CA ILE A 71 -5.62 10.08 -26.32
C ILE A 71 -5.14 10.36 -24.89
N LEU A 72 -3.84 10.58 -24.69
CA LEU A 72 -3.29 10.94 -23.38
C LEU A 72 -3.80 12.30 -22.88
N CYS A 73 -3.94 13.28 -23.77
CA CYS A 73 -4.51 14.58 -23.44
C CYS A 73 -5.99 14.45 -23.02
N ASP A 74 -6.79 13.67 -23.76
CA ASP A 74 -8.19 13.42 -23.43
C ASP A 74 -8.34 12.71 -22.07
N ILE A 75 -7.52 11.70 -21.78
CA ILE A 75 -7.49 11.02 -20.47
C ILE A 75 -7.15 12.01 -19.34
N ILE A 76 -6.15 12.86 -19.54
CA ILE A 76 -5.78 13.91 -18.58
C ILE A 76 -6.93 14.90 -18.40
N SER A 77 -7.56 15.37 -19.47
CA SER A 77 -8.70 16.30 -19.43
C SER A 77 -9.92 15.71 -18.73
N GLN A 78 -10.27 14.45 -18.99
CA GLN A 78 -11.34 13.73 -18.29
C GLN A 78 -11.02 13.56 -16.79
N THR A 79 -9.78 13.22 -16.45
CA THR A 79 -9.33 13.08 -15.05
C THR A 79 -9.40 14.42 -14.32
N LEU A 80 -8.97 15.51 -14.95
CA LEU A 80 -9.06 16.87 -14.39
C LEU A 80 -10.52 17.33 -14.22
N ALA A 81 -11.41 16.96 -15.16
CA ALA A 81 -12.85 17.22 -15.04
C ALA A 81 -13.48 16.45 -13.86
N GLN A 82 -13.14 15.17 -13.68
CA GLN A 82 -13.57 14.38 -12.52
C GLN A 82 -13.09 15.00 -11.20
N VAL A 83 -11.81 15.39 -11.11
CA VAL A 83 -11.26 16.07 -9.93
C VAL A 83 -11.97 17.40 -9.67
N ARG A 84 -12.25 18.20 -10.70
CA ARG A 84 -13.00 19.46 -10.59
C ARG A 84 -14.42 19.26 -10.06
N ASN A 85 -15.11 18.21 -10.53
CA ASN A 85 -16.46 17.86 -10.06
C ASN A 85 -16.43 17.35 -8.61
N CYS A 86 -15.45 16.53 -8.22
CA CYS A 86 -15.27 16.14 -6.82
C CYS A 86 -15.01 17.36 -5.92
N LEU A 87 -14.18 18.31 -6.36
CA LEU A 87 -13.90 19.54 -5.61
C LEU A 87 -15.14 20.45 -5.48
N SER A 88 -16.01 20.54 -6.50
CA SER A 88 -17.25 21.32 -6.40
C SER A 88 -18.25 20.69 -5.42
N ILE A 89 -18.41 19.36 -5.46
CA ILE A 89 -19.24 18.60 -4.50
C ILE A 89 -18.72 18.76 -3.07
N ILE A 90 -17.39 18.72 -2.87
CA ILE A 90 -16.76 18.97 -1.56
C ILE A 90 -17.02 20.42 -1.11
N SER A 91 -16.91 21.40 -2.01
CA SER A 91 -17.16 22.81 -1.70
C SER A 91 -18.62 23.06 -1.27
N GLN A 92 -19.60 22.49 -1.99
CA GLN A 92 -21.02 22.54 -1.63
C GLN A 92 -21.26 21.90 -0.25
N LYS A 93 -20.74 20.69 -0.01
CA LYS A 93 -20.85 20.01 1.30
C LYS A 93 -20.18 20.74 2.46
N VAL A 94 -19.21 21.63 2.20
CA VAL A 94 -18.62 22.53 3.21
C VAL A 94 -19.52 23.75 3.46
N LEU A 95 -20.10 24.35 2.41
CA LEU A 95 -21.04 25.46 2.55
C LEU A 95 -22.33 25.06 3.29
N GLU A 96 -22.85 23.85 3.03
CA GLU A 96 -23.99 23.28 3.77
C GLU A 96 -23.70 23.05 5.26
N LYS A 97 -22.45 22.69 5.62
CA LYS A 97 -22.06 22.54 7.03
C LYS A 97 -21.96 23.89 7.71
N ASN A 98 -21.29 24.86 7.08
CA ASN A 98 -21.11 26.20 7.64
C ASN A 98 -22.44 26.95 7.82
N THR A 99 -23.45 26.68 6.98
CA THR A 99 -24.81 27.23 7.14
C THR A 99 -25.59 26.54 8.27
N LYS A 100 -25.49 25.21 8.40
CA LYS A 100 -26.10 24.45 9.51
C LYS A 100 -25.48 24.78 10.87
N GLU A 101 -24.17 25.04 10.93
CA GLU A 101 -23.50 25.43 12.18
C GLU A 101 -23.98 26.82 12.67
N ARG A 102 -24.08 27.83 11.79
CA ARG A 102 -24.57 29.17 12.19
C ARG A 102 -25.98 29.15 12.79
N VAL A 103 -26.92 28.44 12.16
CA VAL A 103 -28.30 28.29 12.67
C VAL A 103 -28.33 27.63 14.06
N SER A 104 -27.29 26.89 14.45
CA SER A 104 -27.19 26.26 15.76
C SER A 104 -26.59 27.16 16.86
N GLU A 105 -25.83 28.21 16.51
CA GLU A 105 -25.15 29.08 17.48
C GLU A 105 -26.06 30.19 18.02
N ASP A 106 -26.91 30.78 17.16
CA ASP A 106 -27.86 31.84 17.54
C ASP A 106 -28.88 31.39 18.63
N SER A 107 -29.03 30.08 18.84
CA SER A 107 -29.96 29.49 19.81
C SER A 107 -29.45 29.39 21.26
N LYS A 108 -28.20 29.78 21.55
CA LYS A 108 -27.52 29.41 22.83
C LYS A 108 -26.95 30.58 23.65
N SER A 109 -27.28 31.83 23.35
CA SER A 109 -26.76 33.03 24.03
C SER A 109 -27.54 33.46 25.29
N ALA A 110 -27.99 32.52 26.13
CA ALA A 110 -28.63 32.80 27.41
C ALA A 110 -28.15 31.85 28.52
N GLY A 111 -27.45 32.37 29.53
CA GLY A 111 -27.02 31.58 30.70
C GLY A 111 -25.60 31.86 31.23
N GLN A 112 -25.34 33.07 31.73
CA GLN A 112 -24.19 33.27 32.63
C GLN A 112 -24.53 32.76 34.04
N SER A 113 -23.58 32.08 34.71
CA SER A 113 -23.08 32.61 35.98
C SER A 113 -21.75 31.97 36.40
N ARG A 114 -21.10 32.61 37.37
CA ARG A 114 -19.72 32.36 37.81
C ARG A 114 -19.71 31.27 38.89
N PHE A 115 -18.74 30.37 38.87
CA PHE A 115 -18.11 29.92 40.12
C PHE A 115 -16.61 29.69 39.93
N SER A 116 -15.87 29.66 41.04
CA SER A 116 -14.40 29.74 41.04
C SER A 116 -13.75 28.89 42.13
N LYS A 117 -12.41 28.84 42.10
CA LYS A 117 -11.46 28.28 43.11
C LYS A 117 -11.11 26.79 43.00
N SER A 118 -9.93 26.57 42.42
CA SER A 118 -8.74 26.00 43.10
C SER A 118 -8.95 24.81 44.07
N TYR A 119 -8.42 23.64 43.71
CA TYR A 119 -8.05 22.60 44.66
C TYR A 119 -6.63 22.05 44.47
N LYS A 120 -6.04 21.61 45.59
CA LYS A 120 -4.60 21.54 45.85
C LYS A 120 -3.88 20.36 45.17
N LYS A 121 -2.65 20.62 44.72
CA LYS A 121 -1.62 19.62 44.38
C LYS A 121 -1.23 18.82 45.64
N LYS A 122 -1.64 17.56 45.76
CA LYS A 122 -1.24 16.65 46.87
C LYS A 122 -0.07 15.76 46.44
N ARG A 123 0.91 15.57 47.33
CA ARG A 123 2.19 14.86 47.06
C ARG A 123 2.44 13.82 48.17
N ILE A 124 2.22 12.55 47.87
CA ILE A 124 2.58 11.38 48.70
C ILE A 124 3.16 10.38 47.70
N ASN A 125 4.49 10.27 47.57
CA ASN A 125 5.47 9.60 48.43
C ASN A 125 5.61 8.10 48.11
N LYS A 126 6.86 7.62 48.04
CA LYS A 126 7.19 6.21 47.76
C LYS A 126 7.25 5.44 49.07
N ASN A 127 6.65 4.26 49.14
CA ASN A 127 7.40 3.08 49.59
C ASN A 127 6.74 1.77 49.16
N SER A 128 7.53 0.70 49.28
CA SER A 128 7.23 -0.66 48.81
C SER A 128 5.94 -1.27 49.36
N GLN A 129 5.31 -2.11 48.53
CA GLN A 129 5.31 -3.55 48.82
C GLN A 129 5.20 -4.35 47.53
N ASN A 130 6.11 -5.32 47.36
CA ASN A 130 6.08 -6.22 46.20
C ASN A 130 5.07 -7.34 46.47
N LYS A 131 3.93 -7.32 45.77
CA LYS A 131 2.93 -8.41 45.82
C LYS A 131 2.90 -9.12 44.47
N ASN A 132 3.69 -10.18 44.36
CA ASN A 132 3.57 -11.18 43.29
C ASN A 132 2.17 -11.81 43.36
N SER A 133 1.24 -11.20 42.66
CA SER A 133 -0.07 -11.75 42.34
C SER A 133 -0.07 -11.98 40.84
N SER A 134 -0.02 -13.23 40.42
CA SER A 134 -0.06 -13.62 39.02
C SER A 134 -1.44 -13.25 38.45
N LYS A 135 -1.55 -12.02 37.94
CA LYS A 135 -2.77 -11.55 37.28
C LYS A 135 -3.00 -12.41 36.04
N LYS A 136 -4.05 -13.22 36.07
CA LYS A 136 -4.55 -13.97 34.91
C LYS A 136 -4.56 -13.03 33.69
N MET A 137 -3.93 -13.45 32.59
CA MET A 137 -4.06 -12.73 31.32
C MET A 137 -5.48 -12.89 30.82
N LYS A 138 -6.04 -11.82 30.24
CA LYS A 138 -7.37 -11.84 29.67
C LYS A 138 -7.36 -12.49 28.30
N THR A 139 -8.50 -13.05 27.91
CA THR A 139 -8.82 -13.32 26.50
C THR A 139 -9.38 -12.04 25.83
N VAL A 140 -9.64 -12.09 24.52
CA VAL A 140 -10.20 -10.93 23.78
C VAL A 140 -11.60 -10.64 24.28
N GLU A 141 -12.42 -11.67 24.45
CA GLU A 141 -13.81 -11.62 24.88
C GLU A 141 -13.92 -11.12 26.34
N GLU A 142 -13.04 -11.60 27.24
CA GLU A 142 -12.91 -11.08 28.61
C GLU A 142 -12.48 -9.60 28.67
N PHE A 143 -11.83 -9.07 27.63
CA PHE A 143 -11.45 -7.66 27.54
C PHE A 143 -12.56 -6.83 26.90
N GLU A 144 -13.17 -7.29 25.80
CA GLU A 144 -14.19 -6.59 25.03
C GLU A 144 -15.44 -6.32 25.88
N PHE A 145 -15.91 -7.32 26.62
CA PHE A 145 -17.00 -7.17 27.61
C PHE A 145 -16.67 -6.12 28.69
N ASP A 146 -15.45 -6.19 29.25
CA ASP A 146 -14.97 -5.27 30.28
C ASP A 146 -14.62 -3.87 29.75
N PHE A 147 -14.47 -3.71 28.43
CA PHE A 147 -14.28 -2.44 27.76
C PHE A 147 -15.62 -1.75 27.46
N ASN A 148 -16.57 -2.48 26.87
CA ASN A 148 -17.89 -1.93 26.54
C ASN A 148 -18.65 -1.49 27.79
N LYS A 149 -18.63 -2.26 28.89
CA LYS A 149 -19.21 -1.86 30.19
C LYS A 149 -18.65 -0.55 30.78
N ARG A 150 -17.47 -0.08 30.37
CA ARG A 150 -16.87 1.21 30.81
C ARG A 150 -17.26 2.39 29.92
N ARG A 151 -17.85 2.12 28.76
CA ARG A 151 -18.26 3.09 27.75
C ARG A 151 -19.58 3.75 28.15
N ASP A 152 -20.50 2.96 28.68
CA ASP A 152 -21.85 3.39 29.08
C ASP A 152 -21.83 4.46 30.16
N SER A 153 -20.80 4.48 31.01
CA SER A 153 -20.66 5.47 32.09
C SER A 153 -19.92 6.77 31.69
N ASN A 154 -19.63 7.02 30.41
CA ASN A 154 -18.76 8.13 29.96
C ASN A 154 -19.16 8.79 28.61
N SER A 155 -20.43 8.73 28.20
CA SER A 155 -20.89 9.24 26.90
C SER A 155 -20.98 10.78 26.81
N THR A 156 -19.89 11.44 26.41
CA THR A 156 -19.87 12.88 26.01
C THR A 156 -19.06 13.14 24.73
N ASP A 157 -18.83 12.11 23.92
CA ASP A 157 -18.07 12.17 22.65
C ASP A 157 -18.70 11.18 21.66
N THR A 158 -19.83 11.57 21.04
CA THR A 158 -20.70 10.68 20.25
C THR A 158 -20.03 10.24 18.95
N ASP A 159 -19.45 9.03 18.92
CA ASP A 159 -18.94 8.36 17.71
C ASP A 159 -20.07 7.76 16.81
N VAL A 160 -21.33 7.90 17.24
CA VAL A 160 -22.58 7.38 16.62
C VAL A 160 -23.19 8.42 15.66
N ILE A 161 -24.07 7.96 14.75
CA ILE A 161 -25.00 8.76 13.93
C ILE A 161 -26.40 8.42 14.44
N ASP A 162 -27.24 9.42 14.67
CA ASP A 162 -28.28 9.39 15.70
C ASP A 162 -29.38 8.33 15.50
N ASN A 163 -29.62 7.53 16.56
CA ASN A 163 -30.94 7.27 17.14
C ASN A 163 -30.80 6.54 18.50
N GLU A 164 -31.93 6.16 19.10
CA GLU A 164 -32.15 6.12 20.56
C GLU A 164 -31.52 4.95 21.35
N GLU A 165 -31.71 5.03 22.67
CA GLU A 165 -31.08 4.28 23.75
C GLU A 165 -31.50 2.80 23.82
N THR A 166 -31.11 2.02 22.80
CA THR A 166 -31.15 0.55 22.81
C THR A 166 -29.74 -0.02 23.05
N GLU A 167 -29.65 -1.24 23.57
CA GLU A 167 -28.43 -1.81 24.17
C GLU A 167 -27.23 -1.82 23.21
N ARG A 168 -26.22 -0.97 23.48
CA ARG A 168 -25.14 -0.59 22.56
C ARG A 168 -24.11 -1.69 22.21
N ILE A 169 -24.35 -2.93 22.61
CA ILE A 169 -23.44 -4.05 22.38
C ILE A 169 -23.59 -4.57 20.94
N ASP A 170 -24.82 -4.65 20.42
CA ASP A 170 -25.12 -5.20 19.09
C ASP A 170 -25.16 -4.14 17.96
N TYR A 171 -24.46 -3.01 18.12
CA TYR A 171 -24.33 -2.06 17.01
C TYR A 171 -23.34 -2.60 15.97
N THR A 172 -23.87 -3.27 14.95
CA THR A 172 -23.16 -3.78 13.77
C THR A 172 -22.93 -2.72 12.69
N GLY A 173 -23.38 -1.48 12.89
CA GLY A 173 -23.26 -0.40 11.91
C GLY A 173 -21.88 0.26 11.83
N LEU A 174 -21.74 1.19 10.88
CA LEU A 174 -20.51 1.97 10.69
C LEU A 174 -20.36 3.07 11.75
N THR A 175 -19.15 3.21 12.32
CA THR A 175 -18.81 4.26 13.30
C THR A 175 -17.81 5.28 12.74
N LYS A 176 -17.62 6.43 13.41
CA LYS A 176 -16.64 7.48 13.00
C LYS A 176 -15.16 7.05 13.09
N THR A 177 -14.91 5.85 13.62
CA THR A 177 -13.63 5.11 13.64
C THR A 177 -13.88 3.70 13.13
N VAL A 178 -12.98 3.13 12.35
CA VAL A 178 -12.90 1.69 12.04
C VAL A 178 -11.47 1.21 12.23
N ALA A 179 -11.25 -0.08 12.46
CA ALA A 179 -9.93 -0.70 12.34
C ALA A 179 -9.92 -1.66 11.17
N LEU A 180 -8.80 -1.72 10.46
CA LEU A 180 -8.58 -2.54 9.28
C LEU A 180 -7.29 -3.33 9.47
N ASP A 181 -7.32 -4.59 9.04
CA ASP A 181 -6.19 -5.52 9.05
C ASP A 181 -6.36 -6.53 7.90
N CYS A 182 -5.24 -7.02 7.32
CA CYS A 182 -5.23 -7.82 6.10
C CYS A 182 -4.26 -9.01 6.18
N GLU A 183 -4.73 -10.21 5.82
CA GLU A 183 -3.86 -11.37 5.60
C GLU A 183 -3.31 -11.37 4.17
N MET A 184 -2.05 -11.77 4.00
CA MET A 184 -1.38 -11.82 2.69
C MET A 184 -0.74 -13.17 2.38
N VAL A 185 -0.86 -13.58 1.11
CA VAL A 185 -0.17 -14.76 0.53
C VAL A 185 0.98 -14.32 -0.37
N GLY A 186 1.94 -15.22 -0.58
CA GLY A 186 3.12 -15.02 -1.41
C GLY A 186 2.90 -15.43 -2.87
N VAL A 187 3.31 -14.55 -3.78
CA VAL A 187 3.37 -14.76 -5.24
C VAL A 187 4.80 -14.56 -5.76
N GLY A 188 4.99 -14.82 -7.06
CA GLY A 188 6.28 -14.69 -7.72
C GLY A 188 7.32 -15.72 -7.25
N PRO A 189 8.60 -15.57 -7.64
CA PRO A 189 9.65 -16.49 -7.27
C PRO A 189 9.83 -16.58 -5.74
N LYS A 190 9.68 -17.79 -5.20
CA LYS A 190 9.78 -18.09 -3.75
C LYS A 190 8.78 -17.34 -2.85
N GLY A 191 7.61 -16.96 -3.36
CA GLY A 191 6.55 -16.32 -2.56
C GLY A 191 6.94 -14.95 -1.98
N LYS A 192 7.94 -14.29 -2.58
CA LYS A 192 8.58 -13.09 -2.04
C LYS A 192 7.64 -11.89 -2.01
N ASP A 193 6.89 -11.70 -3.09
CA ASP A 193 6.01 -10.55 -3.26
C ASP A 193 4.63 -10.90 -2.68
N SER A 194 3.94 -9.94 -2.07
CA SER A 194 2.74 -10.19 -1.24
C SER A 194 1.49 -9.64 -1.92
N ILE A 195 0.43 -10.44 -1.98
CA ILE A 195 -0.91 -10.00 -2.40
C ILE A 195 -1.94 -10.24 -1.30
N LEU A 196 -3.01 -9.45 -1.35
CA LEU A 196 -4.14 -9.58 -0.43
C LEU A 196 -4.84 -10.94 -0.57
N ALA A 197 -5.13 -11.57 0.57
CA ALA A 197 -5.81 -12.85 0.63
C ALA A 197 -7.09 -12.81 1.48
N ARG A 198 -7.12 -11.99 2.54
CA ARG A 198 -8.29 -11.69 3.37
C ARG A 198 -8.17 -10.27 3.90
N VAL A 199 -9.28 -9.55 4.00
CA VAL A 199 -9.33 -8.24 4.68
C VAL A 199 -10.48 -8.22 5.68
N SER A 200 -10.16 -7.78 6.89
CA SER A 200 -11.11 -7.60 7.99
C SER A 200 -11.23 -6.12 8.34
N ILE A 201 -12.46 -5.65 8.55
CA ILE A 201 -12.75 -4.34 9.13
C ILE A 201 -13.70 -4.51 10.31
N VAL A 202 -13.37 -3.87 11.43
CA VAL A 202 -14.19 -3.83 12.64
C VAL A 202 -14.55 -2.39 13.01
N ASN A 203 -15.72 -2.19 13.60
CA ASN A 203 -16.18 -0.88 14.03
C ASN A 203 -15.61 -0.51 15.42
N ALA A 204 -15.96 0.66 15.95
CA ALA A 204 -15.43 1.15 17.22
C ALA A 204 -15.92 0.37 18.46
N PHE A 205 -16.88 -0.54 18.33
CA PHE A 205 -17.35 -1.43 19.41
C PHE A 205 -16.59 -2.76 19.45
N GLY A 206 -15.88 -3.09 18.37
CA GLY A 206 -15.17 -4.37 18.17
C GLY A 206 -15.91 -5.33 17.22
N ASN A 207 -17.18 -5.04 16.93
CA ASN A 207 -18.02 -5.80 16.00
C ASN A 207 -17.44 -5.78 14.58
N CYS A 208 -17.33 -6.94 13.97
CA CYS A 208 -16.92 -7.08 12.57
C CYS A 208 -18.02 -6.54 11.65
N ILE A 209 -17.60 -5.75 10.65
CA ILE A 209 -18.49 -5.08 9.68
C ILE A 209 -18.15 -5.43 8.23
N TYR A 210 -17.02 -6.10 8.01
CA TYR A 210 -16.55 -6.59 6.72
C TYR A 210 -15.46 -7.63 6.97
N ASP A 211 -15.59 -8.84 6.44
CA ASP A 211 -14.58 -9.90 6.50
C ASP A 211 -14.72 -10.72 5.22
N GLU A 212 -13.75 -10.57 4.32
CA GLU A 212 -13.84 -11.11 2.97
C GLU A 212 -12.49 -11.68 2.53
N TYR A 213 -12.52 -12.92 2.03
CA TYR A 213 -11.40 -13.52 1.31
C TYR A 213 -11.35 -12.98 -0.12
N VAL A 214 -10.14 -12.90 -0.68
CA VAL A 214 -9.89 -12.26 -1.98
C VAL A 214 -9.34 -13.28 -2.97
N LYS A 215 -9.98 -13.39 -4.12
CA LYS A 215 -9.56 -14.32 -5.17
C LYS A 215 -8.29 -13.82 -5.87
N PRO A 216 -7.17 -14.56 -5.83
CA PRO A 216 -5.92 -14.14 -6.44
C PRO A 216 -6.01 -14.20 -7.97
N LYS A 217 -5.48 -13.17 -8.64
CA LYS A 217 -5.30 -13.18 -10.11
C LYS A 217 -3.96 -13.77 -10.55
N GLU A 218 -3.00 -13.79 -9.64
CA GLU A 218 -1.67 -14.38 -9.83
C GLU A 218 -1.58 -15.77 -9.20
N ARG A 219 -0.67 -16.61 -9.69
CA ARG A 219 -0.44 -17.93 -9.12
C ARG A 219 0.30 -17.80 -7.79
N ILE A 220 -0.41 -18.05 -6.69
CA ILE A 220 0.20 -18.22 -5.36
C ILE A 220 1.34 -19.25 -5.42
N THR A 221 2.48 -18.90 -4.84
CA THR A 221 3.65 -19.76 -4.69
C THR A 221 3.92 -20.11 -3.24
N ASP A 222 3.34 -19.37 -2.30
CA ASP A 222 3.41 -19.62 -0.85
C ASP A 222 2.12 -19.10 -0.18
N TYR A 223 1.46 -19.91 0.65
CA TYR A 223 0.27 -19.48 1.41
C TYR A 223 0.63 -18.83 2.76
N ARG A 224 1.86 -19.02 3.26
CA ARG A 224 2.32 -18.55 4.58
C ARG A 224 1.38 -18.97 5.71
N THR A 225 0.77 -20.14 5.57
CA THR A 225 -0.41 -20.62 6.31
C THR A 225 -0.24 -20.50 7.82
N GLU A 226 0.94 -20.87 8.31
CA GLU A 226 1.36 -20.83 9.72
C GLU A 226 1.44 -19.41 10.32
N VAL A 227 1.39 -18.39 9.47
CA VAL A 227 1.20 -16.98 9.85
C VAL A 227 -0.20 -16.52 9.48
N SER A 228 -0.61 -16.63 8.21
CA SER A 228 -1.81 -15.97 7.64
C SER A 228 -3.15 -16.64 7.97
N GLY A 229 -3.13 -17.91 8.40
CA GLY A 229 -4.33 -18.74 8.51
C GLY A 229 -5.01 -19.09 7.18
N VAL A 230 -4.55 -18.57 6.04
CA VAL A 230 -5.23 -18.72 4.74
C VAL A 230 -4.98 -20.10 4.13
N ARG A 231 -6.04 -20.78 3.71
CA ARG A 231 -5.99 -22.06 2.99
C ARG A 231 -6.37 -21.90 1.50
N PRO A 232 -5.94 -22.85 0.63
CA PRO A 232 -6.37 -22.88 -0.78
C PRO A 232 -7.87 -23.03 -1.00
N ALA A 233 -8.65 -23.45 0.02
CA ALA A 233 -10.10 -23.58 -0.06
C ALA A 233 -10.81 -22.22 0.02
N ASP A 234 -10.37 -21.38 0.95
CA ASP A 234 -10.98 -20.08 1.27
C ASP A 234 -11.00 -19.16 0.04
N LEU A 235 -9.86 -19.11 -0.67
CA LEU A 235 -9.67 -18.24 -1.83
C LEU A 235 -10.43 -18.68 -3.09
N GLN A 236 -11.00 -19.89 -3.14
CA GLN A 236 -11.79 -20.36 -4.29
C GLN A 236 -13.12 -19.61 -4.41
N LYS A 237 -13.68 -19.16 -3.27
CA LYS A 237 -14.94 -18.42 -3.17
C LYS A 237 -14.74 -16.93 -2.85
N GLY A 238 -13.50 -16.47 -2.76
CA GLY A 238 -13.21 -15.07 -2.47
C GLY A 238 -13.75 -14.11 -3.53
N LYS A 239 -14.04 -12.87 -3.10
CA LYS A 239 -14.44 -11.77 -3.97
C LYS A 239 -13.32 -11.36 -4.92
N ASP A 240 -13.67 -10.68 -6.00
CA ASP A 240 -12.69 -10.07 -6.89
C ASP A 240 -12.04 -8.85 -6.21
N LEU A 241 -10.71 -8.68 -6.33
CA LEU A 241 -9.97 -7.60 -5.64
C LEU A 241 -10.56 -6.20 -5.88
N TYR A 242 -11.14 -5.97 -7.06
CA TYR A 242 -11.77 -4.70 -7.41
C TYR A 242 -13.06 -4.42 -6.61
N GLU A 243 -13.87 -5.45 -6.35
CA GLU A 243 -15.07 -5.34 -5.52
C GLU A 243 -14.67 -5.04 -4.07
N VAL A 244 -13.66 -5.75 -3.58
CA VAL A 244 -13.09 -5.56 -2.24
C VAL A 244 -12.51 -4.15 -2.08
N GLN A 245 -11.77 -3.65 -3.07
CA GLN A 245 -11.28 -2.26 -3.08
C GLN A 245 -12.42 -1.25 -2.98
N LYS A 246 -13.50 -1.44 -3.74
CA LYS A 246 -14.69 -0.56 -3.73
C LYS A 246 -15.42 -0.59 -2.39
N ASP A 247 -15.65 -1.78 -1.83
CA ASP A 247 -16.31 -1.96 -0.54
C ASP A 247 -15.48 -1.35 0.59
N VAL A 248 -14.17 -1.66 0.65
CA VAL A 248 -13.23 -1.09 1.63
C VAL A 248 -13.17 0.44 1.53
N LEU A 249 -13.07 1.02 0.32
CA LEU A 249 -13.06 2.47 0.12
C LEU A 249 -14.36 3.14 0.60
N SER A 250 -15.52 2.54 0.31
CA SER A 250 -16.84 2.98 0.79
C SER A 250 -16.92 2.96 2.32
N ILE A 251 -16.39 1.91 2.94
CA ILE A 251 -16.34 1.76 4.40
C ILE A 251 -15.38 2.77 5.04
N ILE A 252 -14.19 3.04 4.49
CA ILE A 252 -13.21 3.93 5.14
C ILE A 252 -13.40 5.43 4.84
N ASP A 253 -14.19 5.82 3.83
CA ASP A 253 -14.35 7.24 3.47
C ASP A 253 -14.77 8.12 4.65
N GLY A 254 -14.13 9.28 4.77
CA GLY A 254 -14.32 10.25 5.86
C GLY A 254 -13.95 9.77 7.28
N ARG A 255 -13.62 8.49 7.49
CA ARG A 255 -13.45 7.89 8.82
C ARG A 255 -11.99 7.78 9.26
N ARG A 256 -11.78 7.70 10.58
CA ARG A 256 -10.46 7.34 11.16
C ARG A 256 -10.23 5.85 10.95
N VAL A 257 -9.09 5.47 10.36
CA VAL A 257 -8.68 4.07 10.17
C VAL A 257 -7.55 3.73 11.14
N VAL A 258 -7.80 2.76 12.00
CA VAL A 258 -6.86 2.18 12.98
C VAL A 258 -6.31 0.86 12.42
N GLY A 259 -5.12 0.44 12.86
CA GLY A 259 -4.51 -0.83 12.46
C GLY A 259 -3.07 -0.95 12.97
N HIS A 260 -2.30 -1.91 12.46
CA HIS A 260 -0.92 -2.15 12.88
C HIS A 260 0.04 -2.29 11.69
N ASP A 261 0.85 -1.26 11.44
CA ASP A 261 1.72 -1.15 10.26
C ASP A 261 0.95 -1.08 8.93
N LEU A 262 -0.21 -0.38 8.98
CA LEU A 262 -1.20 -0.10 7.92
C LEU A 262 -0.66 0.25 6.52
N LYS A 263 0.64 0.55 6.38
CA LYS A 263 1.28 0.69 5.08
C LYS A 263 1.16 -0.61 4.28
N HIS A 264 1.37 -1.76 4.91
CA HIS A 264 1.36 -3.05 4.22
C HIS A 264 -0.04 -3.43 3.70
N ASP A 265 -1.08 -3.19 4.51
CA ASP A 265 -2.48 -3.34 4.14
C ASP A 265 -2.84 -2.44 2.94
N PHE A 266 -2.53 -1.15 3.04
CA PHE A 266 -2.81 -0.18 1.97
C PHE A 266 -2.01 -0.46 0.68
N ASP A 267 -0.78 -0.99 0.80
CA ASP A 267 0.03 -1.44 -0.35
C ASP A 267 -0.69 -2.57 -1.11
N VAL A 268 -1.13 -3.64 -0.42
CA VAL A 268 -1.76 -4.82 -1.08
C VAL A 268 -3.22 -4.61 -1.47
N LEU A 269 -3.91 -3.67 -0.83
CA LEU A 269 -5.20 -3.15 -1.29
C LEU A 269 -5.05 -2.18 -2.47
N PHE A 270 -3.85 -1.65 -2.76
CA PHE A 270 -3.59 -0.58 -3.73
C PHE A 270 -4.41 0.71 -3.48
N ILE A 271 -4.68 1.05 -2.21
CA ILE A 271 -5.46 2.23 -1.82
C ILE A 271 -4.62 3.24 -1.01
N GLY A 272 -5.10 4.48 -0.91
CA GLY A 272 -4.48 5.51 -0.08
C GLY A 272 -5.50 6.19 0.84
N HIS A 273 -5.15 6.35 2.13
CA HIS A 273 -5.99 7.05 3.10
C HIS A 273 -5.35 8.36 3.59
N PRO A 274 -6.11 9.44 3.89
CA PRO A 274 -5.52 10.69 4.36
C PRO A 274 -4.73 10.51 5.67
N ARG A 275 -3.45 10.94 5.68
CA ARG A 275 -2.53 10.81 6.83
C ARG A 275 -3.06 11.42 8.14
N SER A 276 -4.01 12.35 8.08
CA SER A 276 -4.66 12.96 9.25
C SER A 276 -5.73 12.06 9.90
N LEU A 277 -6.21 11.02 9.20
CA LEU A 277 -7.22 10.06 9.61
C LEU A 277 -6.63 8.68 9.99
N ILE A 278 -5.43 8.34 9.51
CA ILE A 278 -4.70 7.11 9.87
C ILE A 278 -4.30 7.11 11.36
N ARG A 279 -4.45 5.96 12.03
CA ARG A 279 -4.13 5.71 13.46
C ARG A 279 -3.36 4.40 13.62
N ASP A 280 -2.23 4.30 12.91
CA ASP A 280 -1.31 3.17 12.96
C ASP A 280 -0.65 3.03 14.35
N THR A 281 -0.93 1.91 15.01
CA THR A 281 -0.40 1.58 16.35
C THR A 281 1.10 1.27 16.34
N SER A 282 1.66 0.78 15.24
CA SER A 282 3.08 0.48 15.11
C SER A 282 3.95 1.75 15.13
N LYS A 283 3.41 2.89 14.64
CA LYS A 283 4.15 4.17 14.57
C LYS A 283 3.88 5.10 15.75
N TYR A 284 2.85 4.86 16.56
CA TYR A 284 2.49 5.74 17.66
C TYR A 284 3.63 5.85 18.69
N LYS A 285 4.16 7.07 18.89
CA LYS A 285 5.40 7.29 19.65
C LYS A 285 5.39 6.66 21.05
N PRO A 286 4.34 6.82 21.89
CA PRO A 286 4.29 6.15 23.20
C PRO A 286 4.32 4.61 23.15
N PHE A 287 3.88 3.98 22.06
CA PHE A 287 3.96 2.53 21.90
C PHE A 287 5.35 2.08 21.43
N ARG A 288 6.01 2.87 20.56
CA ARG A 288 7.41 2.66 20.19
C ARG A 288 8.38 2.86 21.36
N GLU A 289 8.06 3.74 22.30
CA GLU A 289 8.84 3.94 23.53
C GLU A 289 8.90 2.66 24.39
N LEU A 290 7.86 1.81 24.39
CA LEU A 290 7.86 0.48 25.03
C LEU A 290 8.78 -0.55 24.34
N SER A 291 9.31 -0.23 23.15
CA SER A 291 10.26 -1.04 22.37
C SER A 291 11.56 -0.29 22.08
N ASN A 292 11.96 0.60 22.98
CA ASN A 292 13.22 1.38 22.90
C ASN A 292 13.32 2.16 21.56
N GLY A 293 12.20 2.68 21.07
CA GLY A 293 12.09 3.43 19.82
C GLY A 293 11.88 2.57 18.56
N ARG A 294 12.09 1.25 18.62
CA ARG A 294 11.79 0.32 17.51
C ARG A 294 10.28 0.13 17.33
N THR A 295 9.86 -0.39 16.18
CA THR A 295 8.48 -0.83 15.96
C THR A 295 8.15 -1.95 16.97
N PRO A 296 7.09 -1.82 17.79
CA PRO A 296 6.56 -2.92 18.60
C PRO A 296 5.69 -3.85 17.74
N SER A 297 5.64 -5.14 18.04
CA SER A 297 4.62 -6.04 17.48
C SER A 297 3.27 -5.88 18.20
N LEU A 298 2.18 -6.21 17.51
CA LEU A 298 0.83 -6.13 18.07
C LEU A 298 0.66 -7.01 19.33
N LYS A 299 1.13 -8.27 19.30
CA LYS A 299 1.20 -9.16 20.48
C LYS A 299 1.88 -8.52 21.69
N LYS A 300 3.02 -7.85 21.49
CA LYS A 300 3.72 -7.15 22.58
C LYS A 300 2.90 -5.98 23.12
N LEU A 301 2.22 -5.22 22.27
CA LEU A 301 1.35 -4.14 22.71
C LEU A 301 0.13 -4.67 23.48
N ALA A 302 -0.55 -5.72 23.00
CA ALA A 302 -1.67 -6.33 23.72
C ALA A 302 -1.24 -6.84 25.10
N SER A 303 -0.14 -7.57 25.18
CA SER A 303 0.41 -8.09 26.43
C SER A 303 0.72 -6.95 27.42
N VAL A 304 1.52 -5.96 27.02
CA VAL A 304 2.01 -4.89 27.91
C VAL A 304 0.92 -3.85 28.25
N ILE A 305 0.04 -3.53 27.31
CA ILE A 305 -0.93 -2.43 27.44
C ILE A 305 -2.31 -2.92 27.84
N LEU A 306 -2.79 -4.04 27.28
CA LEU A 306 -4.14 -4.56 27.53
C LEU A 306 -4.15 -5.66 28.60
N ASN A 307 -3.00 -6.29 28.92
CA ASN A 307 -2.93 -7.52 29.73
C ASN A 307 -3.71 -8.68 29.07
N LEU A 308 -3.58 -8.74 27.74
CA LEU A 308 -4.23 -9.67 26.81
C LEU A 308 -3.15 -10.54 26.18
N ASP A 309 -3.33 -11.86 26.13
CA ASP A 309 -2.59 -12.72 25.19
C ASP A 309 -3.54 -13.17 24.09
N PHE A 310 -3.04 -13.13 22.85
CA PHE A 310 -3.76 -13.47 21.62
C PHE A 310 -2.71 -13.82 20.54
N GLN A 311 -3.10 -14.29 19.34
CA GLN A 311 -2.16 -14.90 18.37
C GLN A 311 -1.38 -16.08 18.97
N SER A 312 -2.07 -17.21 19.18
CA SER A 312 -1.48 -18.47 19.64
C SER A 312 -1.46 -19.50 18.50
N GLY A 313 -0.62 -19.23 17.50
CA GLY A 313 -0.58 -19.96 16.23
C GLY A 313 -0.82 -19.00 15.06
N GLU A 314 -1.67 -19.42 14.13
CA GLU A 314 -2.08 -18.65 12.95
C GLU A 314 -2.80 -17.35 13.35
N HIS A 315 -2.65 -16.30 12.53
CA HIS A 315 -3.28 -15.00 12.73
C HIS A 315 -4.77 -15.03 12.37
N ASN A 316 -5.48 -13.97 12.79
CA ASN A 316 -6.85 -13.73 12.38
C ASN A 316 -7.07 -12.21 12.32
N SER A 317 -7.02 -11.64 11.13
CA SER A 317 -7.22 -10.21 10.88
C SER A 317 -8.45 -9.56 11.58
N VAL A 318 -9.54 -10.30 11.87
CA VAL A 318 -10.63 -9.76 12.71
C VAL A 318 -10.14 -9.47 14.13
N GLN A 319 -9.43 -10.43 14.73
CA GLN A 319 -8.87 -10.33 16.08
C GLN A 319 -7.73 -9.29 16.14
N ASP A 320 -6.87 -9.23 15.12
CA ASP A 320 -5.81 -8.24 15.01
C ASP A 320 -6.39 -6.80 14.89
N ALA A 321 -7.41 -6.62 14.04
CA ALA A 321 -8.13 -5.35 13.91
C ALA A 321 -8.83 -4.94 15.22
N GLN A 322 -9.47 -5.88 15.93
CA GLN A 322 -10.04 -5.65 17.27
C GLN A 322 -8.97 -5.18 18.26
N VAL A 323 -7.82 -5.84 18.31
CA VAL A 323 -6.72 -5.47 19.22
C VAL A 323 -6.14 -4.10 18.87
N ALA A 324 -5.97 -3.78 17.58
CA ALA A 324 -5.56 -2.45 17.15
C ALA A 324 -6.58 -1.38 17.56
N MET A 325 -7.88 -1.64 17.40
CA MET A 325 -8.97 -0.76 17.88
C MET A 325 -8.92 -0.56 19.40
N MET A 326 -8.79 -1.63 20.19
CA MET A 326 -8.70 -1.55 21.66
C MET A 326 -7.49 -0.73 22.13
N LEU A 327 -6.32 -0.92 21.49
CA LEU A 327 -5.11 -0.14 21.77
C LEU A 327 -5.30 1.36 21.47
N TYR A 328 -5.91 1.68 20.31
CA TYR A 328 -6.26 3.06 19.95
C TYR A 328 -7.25 3.66 20.94
N LEU A 329 -8.38 3.01 21.20
CA LEU A 329 -9.46 3.55 22.04
C LEU A 329 -8.97 3.84 23.47
N LYS A 330 -8.19 2.92 24.06
CA LYS A 330 -7.54 3.11 25.37
C LYS A 330 -6.63 4.36 25.42
N HIS A 331 -6.17 4.84 24.27
CA HIS A 331 -5.33 6.04 24.12
C HIS A 331 -5.98 7.20 23.35
N LYS A 332 -7.22 7.08 22.84
CA LYS A 332 -7.91 8.05 21.95
C LYS A 332 -7.73 9.48 22.44
N LYS A 333 -8.10 9.73 23.70
CA LYS A 333 -8.02 11.07 24.32
C LYS A 333 -6.60 11.63 24.39
N ALA A 334 -5.55 10.82 24.43
CA ALA A 334 -4.15 11.29 24.39
C ALA A 334 -3.63 11.44 22.95
N TRP A 335 -3.98 10.51 22.07
CA TRP A 335 -3.57 10.45 20.67
C TRP A 335 -4.15 11.61 19.84
N GLU A 336 -5.45 11.88 19.94
CA GLU A 336 -6.06 13.02 19.23
C GLU A 336 -5.52 14.36 19.73
N ARG A 337 -5.16 14.46 21.02
CA ARG A 337 -4.50 15.66 21.59
C ARG A 337 -3.06 15.84 21.08
N SER A 338 -2.32 14.78 20.74
CA SER A 338 -1.00 14.92 20.13
C SER A 338 -1.10 15.35 18.65
N ILE A 339 -2.01 14.74 17.89
CA ILE A 339 -2.26 15.12 16.49
C ILE A 339 -2.77 16.56 16.38
N LYS A 340 -3.75 16.99 17.20
CA LYS A 340 -4.25 18.37 17.22
C LYS A 340 -3.20 19.40 17.63
N ARG A 341 -2.17 18.99 18.40
CA ARG A 341 -1.00 19.84 18.70
C ARG A 341 -0.03 19.93 17.53
N ASN A 342 0.23 18.81 16.86
CA ASN A 342 1.16 18.75 15.73
C ASN A 342 0.62 19.42 14.46
N ARG A 343 -0.71 19.62 14.34
CA ARG A 343 -1.34 20.43 13.28
C ARG A 343 -1.41 21.94 13.58
N ARG A 344 -0.79 22.39 14.69
CA ARG A 344 -0.66 23.80 15.11
C ARG A 344 0.81 24.24 15.19
N LYS A 345 1.69 23.43 14.60
CA LYS A 345 3.10 23.68 14.34
C LYS A 345 3.32 23.48 12.85
#